data_AF-A0A7S1F8I5-F1
#
_entry.id   AF-A0A7S1F8I5-F1
#
_cell.length_a   1.000
_cell.length_b   1.000
_cell.length_c   1.000
_cell.angle_alpha   90.00
_cell.angle_beta   90.00
_cell.angle_gamma   90.00
#
_symmetry.space_group_name_H-M   'P 1'
#
loop_
_entity.id
_entity.type
_entity.pdbx_description
1 polymer ?
#
loop_
_entity_poly.entity_id
_entity_poly.type
_entity_poly.pdbx_seq_one_letter_code
_entity_poly.pdbx_strand_id
1 'polypeptide(L)'
;GWYAERLVTNVNYDLLGLPVVTIGASGSLQETKGIEQFNAVQLFVHKLHTLRGGVFVYGKLHRLEVVWISSAMMDKTSAVEAVRHLIEDRNITLLLATHGSVLMEGQA
;
A
#
# COMPACT_ATOMS: atom_id res chain seq x y z
N GLY A 1 -10.14 -3.14 16.51
CA GLY A 1 -10.02 -1.92 15.70
C GLY A 1 -8.90 -2.11 14.71
N TRP A 2 -9.04 -1.64 13.48
CA TRP A 2 -7.99 -1.74 12.45
C TRP A 2 -7.05 -0.53 12.52
N TYR A 3 -5.82 -0.74 12.07
CA TYR A 3 -4.77 0.28 12.06
C TYR A 3 -4.15 0.33 10.67
N ALA A 4 -4.18 1.52 10.05
CA ALA A 4 -3.55 1.79 8.77
C ALA A 4 -2.31 2.64 8.99
N GLU A 5 -1.15 2.08 8.68
CA GLU A 5 0.12 2.79 8.78
C GLU A 5 0.57 3.22 7.39
N ARG A 6 0.90 4.50 7.22
CA ARG A 6 1.50 4.96 5.96
C ARG A 6 2.98 4.61 5.99
N LEU A 7 3.39 3.73 5.07
CA LEU A 7 4.78 3.40 4.84
C LEU A 7 5.40 4.50 3.97
N VAL A 8 6.05 5.45 4.62
CA VAL A 8 6.93 6.42 3.97
C VAL A 8 8.36 6.12 4.40
N THR A 9 9.04 5.25 3.66
CA THR A 9 10.46 4.98 3.92
C THR A 9 11.29 6.17 3.45
N ASN A 10 12.12 6.76 4.32
CA ASN A 10 13.08 7.85 4.07
C ASN A 10 12.86 8.58 2.74
N VAL A 11 12.03 9.61 2.78
CA VAL A 11 11.73 10.40 1.59
C VAL A 11 13.05 10.98 1.07
N ASN A 12 13.50 10.50 -0.08
CA ASN A 12 14.45 11.27 -0.86
C ASN A 12 13.75 12.60 -1.17
N TYR A 13 14.30 13.71 -0.64
CA TYR A 13 13.71 15.04 -0.76
C TYR A 13 13.50 15.44 -2.23
N ASP A 14 14.29 14.88 -3.16
CA ASP A 14 14.14 15.04 -4.61
C ASP A 14 12.79 14.53 -5.13
N LEU A 15 12.09 13.67 -4.38
CA LEU A 15 10.82 13.07 -4.77
C LEU A 15 9.60 13.83 -4.23
N LEU A 16 9.78 14.86 -3.40
CA LEU A 16 8.67 15.61 -2.77
C LEU A 16 7.86 16.46 -3.77
N GLY A 17 8.44 16.81 -4.91
CA GLY A 17 7.76 17.53 -6.00
C GLY A 17 7.03 16.62 -6.99
N LEU A 18 7.18 15.30 -6.88
CA LEU A 18 6.56 14.36 -7.81
C LEU A 18 5.11 14.07 -7.44
N PRO A 19 4.23 13.87 -8.43
CA PRO A 19 2.88 13.38 -8.17
C PRO A 19 2.93 12.01 -7.47
N VAL A 20 1.99 11.77 -6.57
CA VAL A 20 1.97 10.55 -5.74
C VAL A 20 1.03 9.52 -6.34
N VAL A 21 1.45 8.26 -6.35
CA VAL A 21 0.57 7.10 -6.52
C VAL A 21 0.51 6.39 -5.18
N THR A 22 -0.70 6.22 -4.63
CA THR A 22 -0.90 5.50 -3.37
C THR A 22 -1.46 4.11 -3.65
N ILE A 23 -0.83 3.10 -3.07
CA ILE A 23 -1.32 1.71 -3.11
C ILE A 23 -1.53 1.20 -1.68
N GLY A 24 -2.48 0.28 -1.52
CA GLY A 24 -2.67 -0.45 -0.27
C GLY A 24 -1.84 -1.74 -0.28
N ALA A 25 -1.40 -2.16 0.91
CA ALA A 25 -0.88 -3.50 1.16
C ALA A 25 -1.47 -4.01 2.47
N SER A 26 -1.68 -5.33 2.62
CA SER A 26 -2.30 -5.88 3.83
C SER A 26 -1.63 -7.15 4.32
N GLY A 27 -1.58 -7.33 5.64
CA GLY A 27 -1.12 -8.56 6.28
C GLY A 27 -1.18 -8.49 7.81
N SER A 28 -0.96 -9.63 8.47
CA SER A 28 -1.00 -9.70 9.94
C SER A 28 0.38 -9.42 10.55
N LEU A 29 0.52 -8.30 11.27
CA LEU A 29 1.77 -8.00 12.00
C LEU A 29 1.95 -8.84 13.28
N GLN A 30 0.98 -9.69 13.63
CA GLN A 30 1.10 -10.66 14.73
C GLN A 30 1.74 -11.98 14.30
N GLU A 31 1.80 -12.24 13.00
CA GLU A 31 2.38 -13.45 12.43
C GLU A 31 3.74 -13.15 11.81
N THR A 32 4.72 -14.02 12.03
CA THR A 32 6.07 -13.88 11.46
C THR A 32 6.04 -13.63 9.94
N LYS A 33 5.17 -14.36 9.22
CA LYS A 33 5.01 -14.19 7.77
C LYS A 33 4.50 -12.80 7.38
N GLY A 34 3.58 -12.22 8.13
CA GLY A 34 3.08 -10.87 7.84
C GLY A 34 4.11 -9.78 8.16
N ILE A 35 4.94 -9.99 9.18
CA ILE A 35 6.11 -9.12 9.46
C ILE A 35 7.11 -9.19 8.31
N GLU A 36 7.44 -10.39 7.82
CA GLU A 36 8.34 -10.58 6.67
C GLU A 36 7.81 -9.88 5.41
N GLN A 37 6.51 -9.99 5.15
CA GLN A 37 5.85 -9.32 4.02
C GLN A 37 5.86 -7.80 4.16
N PHE A 38 5.57 -7.27 5.34
CA PHE A 38 5.65 -5.84 5.64
C PHE A 38 7.05 -5.30 5.36
N ASN A 39 8.07 -5.98 5.88
CA ASN A 39 9.48 -5.62 5.67
C ASN A 39 9.87 -5.71 4.19
N ALA A 40 9.39 -6.73 3.47
CA ALA A 40 9.64 -6.88 2.04
C ALA A 40 9.02 -5.73 1.22
N VAL A 41 7.80 -5.30 1.56
CA VAL A 41 7.14 -4.14 0.93
C VAL A 41 7.91 -2.85 1.22
N GLN A 42 8.31 -2.62 2.47
CA GLN A 42 9.14 -1.46 2.83
C GLN A 42 10.46 -1.45 2.04
N LEU A 43 11.16 -2.60 1.97
CA LEU A 43 12.42 -2.71 1.24
C LEU A 43 12.23 -2.49 -0.26
N PHE A 44 11.14 -2.99 -0.84
CA PHE A 44 10.79 -2.78 -2.24
C PHE A 44 10.59 -1.28 -2.53
N VAL A 45 9.76 -0.58 -1.75
CA VAL A 45 9.50 0.85 -1.92
C VAL A 45 10.79 1.65 -1.80
N HIS A 46 11.59 1.35 -0.77
CA HIS A 46 12.88 1.99 -0.57
C HIS A 46 13.81 1.79 -1.78
N LYS A 47 13.99 0.55 -2.25
CA LYS A 47 14.84 0.27 -3.43
C LYS A 47 14.31 0.94 -4.70
N LEU A 48 12.99 0.96 -4.88
CA LEU A 48 12.34 1.61 -6.02
C LEU A 48 12.62 3.12 -6.03
N HIS A 49 12.45 3.80 -4.90
CA HIS A 49 12.73 5.23 -4.78
C HIS A 49 14.23 5.53 -4.94
N THR A 50 15.10 4.77 -4.29
CA THR A 50 16.55 5.00 -4.33
C THR A 50 17.17 4.68 -5.69
N LEU A 51 16.76 3.58 -6.33
CA LEU A 51 17.40 3.10 -7.56
C LEU A 51 16.71 3.57 -8.85
N ARG A 52 15.41 3.86 -8.79
CA ARG A 52 14.59 4.20 -9.98
C ARG A 52 13.92 5.56 -9.88
N GLY A 53 14.03 6.26 -8.75
CA GLY A 53 13.39 7.56 -8.55
C GLY A 53 11.86 7.50 -8.46
N GLY A 54 11.24 6.30 -8.39
CA GLY A 54 9.79 6.13 -8.36
C GLY A 54 9.24 5.18 -9.42
N VAL A 55 8.00 5.42 -9.85
CA VAL A 55 7.26 4.63 -10.83
C VAL A 55 6.83 5.51 -11.99
N PHE A 56 6.95 5.02 -13.23
CA PHE A 56 6.41 5.72 -14.41
C PHE A 56 4.95 5.37 -14.64
N VAL A 57 4.07 6.37 -14.65
CA VAL A 57 2.63 6.23 -14.91
C VAL A 57 2.23 7.28 -15.95
N TYR A 58 1.60 6.83 -17.05
CA TYR A 58 1.17 7.69 -18.17
C TYR A 58 2.25 8.68 -18.65
N GLY A 59 3.51 8.22 -18.73
CA GLY A 59 4.63 9.02 -19.21
C GLY A 59 5.22 10.02 -18.22
N LYS A 60 4.75 10.04 -16.95
CA LYS A 60 5.30 10.87 -15.88
C LYS A 60 5.88 10.01 -14.76
N LEU A 61 6.90 10.51 -14.07
CA LEU A 61 7.48 9.87 -12.90
C LEU A 61 6.64 10.24 -11.66
N HIS A 62 6.27 9.24 -10.89
CA HIS A 62 5.48 9.37 -9.67
C HIS A 62 6.23 8.78 -8.48
N ARG A 63 6.03 9.38 -7.30
CA ARG A 63 6.43 8.79 -6.03
C ARG A 63 5.39 7.75 -5.60
N LEU A 64 5.84 6.54 -5.32
CA LEU A 64 4.97 5.49 -4.78
C LEU A 64 4.82 5.66 -3.25
N GLU A 65 3.60 5.77 -2.76
CA GLU A 65 3.27 5.65 -1.34
C GLU A 65 2.53 4.33 -1.10
N VAL A 66 2.88 3.63 -0.02
CA VAL A 66 2.19 2.40 0.36
C VAL A 66 1.50 2.62 1.70
N VAL A 67 0.23 2.23 1.79
CA VAL A 67 -0.51 2.20 3.05
C VAL A 67 -0.65 0.75 3.47
N TRP A 68 -0.08 0.40 4.62
CA TRP A 68 -0.18 -0.93 5.18
C TRP A 68 -1.42 -1.06 6.07
N ILE A 69 -2.20 -2.12 5.85
CA ILE A 69 -3.35 -2.50 6.65
C ILE A 69 -2.96 -3.70 7.49
N SER A 70 -2.86 -3.50 8.80
CA SER A 70 -2.64 -4.61 9.71
C SER A 70 -3.96 -5.34 9.95
N SER A 71 -4.04 -6.59 9.52
CA SER A 71 -5.23 -7.44 9.69
C SER A 71 -5.18 -8.29 10.96
N ALA A 72 -4.58 -7.76 12.03
CA ALA A 72 -4.53 -8.40 13.33
C ALA A 72 -5.96 -8.70 13.83
N MET A 73 -6.45 -9.92 13.57
CA MET A 73 -7.78 -10.41 13.93
C MET A 73 -8.96 -9.69 13.27
N MET A 74 -8.88 -9.42 11.97
CA MET A 74 -10.02 -8.87 11.23
C MET A 74 -10.92 -10.01 10.73
N ASP A 75 -12.20 -9.96 11.11
CA ASP A 75 -13.22 -10.69 10.36
C ASP A 75 -13.32 -10.11 8.93
N LYS A 76 -13.90 -10.89 8.01
CA LYS A 76 -13.98 -10.50 6.59
C LYS A 76 -14.64 -9.12 6.41
N THR A 77 -15.62 -8.79 7.23
CA THR A 77 -16.35 -7.52 7.20
C THR A 77 -15.44 -6.34 7.51
N SER A 78 -14.66 -6.43 8.58
CA SER A 78 -13.70 -5.38 8.94
C SER A 78 -12.67 -5.17 7.83
N ALA A 79 -12.23 -6.24 7.16
CA ALA A 79 -11.23 -6.14 6.09
C ALA A 79 -11.77 -5.39 4.87
N VAL A 80 -13.03 -5.65 4.50
CA VAL A 80 -13.73 -4.92 3.44
C VAL A 80 -13.91 -3.44 3.80
N GLU A 81 -14.30 -3.14 5.03
CA GLU A 81 -14.44 -1.75 5.50
C GLU A 81 -13.11 -0.99 5.45
N ALA A 82 -12.01 -1.59 5.91
CA ALA A 82 -10.70 -0.96 5.85
C ALA A 82 -10.24 -0.69 4.40
N VAL A 83 -10.50 -1.62 3.48
CA VAL A 83 -10.19 -1.42 2.06
C VAL A 83 -11.06 -0.31 1.46
N ARG A 84 -12.37 -0.29 1.77
CA ARG A 84 -13.28 0.76 1.31
C ARG A 84 -12.82 2.14 1.79
N HIS A 85 -12.49 2.29 3.07
CA HIS A 85 -11.94 3.52 3.62
C HIS A 85 -10.67 3.97 2.91
N LEU A 86 -9.80 3.06 2.49
CA LEU A 86 -8.60 3.45 1.76
C LEU A 86 -8.88 3.90 0.33
N ILE A 87 -9.85 3.29 -0.34
CA ILE A 87 -10.24 3.72 -1.69
C ILE A 87 -10.89 5.11 -1.59
N GLU A 88 -11.84 5.29 -0.67
CA GLU A 88 -12.60 6.53 -0.50
C GLU A 88 -11.72 7.67 0.07
N ASP A 89 -10.95 7.43 1.13
CA ASP A 89 -10.23 8.49 1.87
C ASP A 89 -8.80 8.71 1.37
N ARG A 90 -8.16 7.68 0.80
CA ARG A 90 -6.75 7.71 0.40
C ARG A 90 -6.55 7.55 -1.10
N ASN A 91 -7.63 7.42 -1.87
CA ASN A 91 -7.61 7.29 -3.32
C ASN A 91 -6.65 6.16 -3.79
N ILE A 92 -6.61 5.04 -3.06
CA ILE A 92 -5.76 3.92 -3.47
C ILE A 92 -6.33 3.28 -4.74
N THR A 93 -5.46 3.04 -5.72
CA THR A 93 -5.87 2.45 -7.02
C THR A 93 -5.52 0.96 -7.13
N LEU A 94 -4.73 0.45 -6.19
CA LEU A 94 -4.26 -0.93 -6.18
C LEU A 94 -4.15 -1.42 -4.73
N LEU A 95 -4.58 -2.66 -4.47
CA LEU A 95 -4.41 -3.34 -3.19
C LEU A 95 -3.55 -4.60 -3.38
N LEU A 96 -2.43 -4.65 -2.67
CA LEU A 96 -1.53 -5.81 -2.60
C LEU A 96 -1.87 -6.64 -1.36
N ALA A 97 -2.71 -7.66 -1.55
CA ALA A 97 -3.03 -8.62 -0.49
C ALA A 97 -2.19 -9.91 -0.63
N THR A 98 -1.91 -10.57 0.50
CA THR A 98 -1.22 -11.87 0.58
C THR A 98 -1.95 -12.98 -0.16
N HIS A 99 -3.23 -12.78 -0.45
CA HIS A 99 -4.05 -13.59 -1.33
C HIS A 99 -4.58 -12.63 -2.40
N GLY A 100 -3.99 -12.70 -3.59
CA GLY A 100 -4.30 -11.77 -4.68
C GLY A 100 -5.80 -11.72 -4.95
N SER A 101 -6.39 -10.53 -4.82
CA SER A 101 -7.70 -10.24 -5.35
C SER A 101 -7.60 -8.91 -6.09
N VAL A 102 -7.85 -8.96 -7.39
CA VAL A 102 -8.13 -7.75 -8.17
C VAL A 102 -9.47 -7.24 -7.65
N LEU A 103 -9.50 -6.01 -7.14
CA LEU A 103 -10.76 -5.31 -6.86
C LEU A 103 -11.43 -5.07 -8.22
N MET A 104 -12.45 -5.86 -8.55
CA MET A 104 -13.31 -5.59 -9.69
C MET A 104 -14.47 -4.71 -9.20
N GLU A 105 -14.73 -3.60 -9.89
CA GLU A 105 -15.98 -2.87 -9.69
C GLU A 105 -17.14 -3.85 -9.89
N GLY A 106 -17.99 -3.98 -8.87
CA GLY A 106 -19.19 -4.81 -8.96
C GLY A 106 -20.06 -4.31 -10.10
N GLN A 107 -20.35 -5.19 -11.06
CA GLN A 107 -21.42 -4.92 -12.02
C GLN A 107 -22.76 -4.92 -11.26
N ALA A 108 -23.51 -3.85 -11.45
CA ALA A 108 -24.83 -3.61 -10.88
C ALA A 108 -25.89 -4.62 -11.37
#